data_AF-A0A7C6B4E1-F1
#
_entry.id   AF-A0A7C6B4E1-F1
#
_cell.length_a   1.000
_cell.length_b   1.000
_cell.length_c   1.000
_cell.angle_alpha   90.00
_cell.angle_beta   90.00
_cell.angle_gamma   90.00
#
_symmetry.space_group_name_H-M   'P 1'
#
loop_
_entity.id
_entity.type
_entity.pdbx_description
1 polymer ?
#
loop_
_entity_poly.entity_id
_entity_poly.type
_entity_poly.pdbx_seq_one_letter_code
_entity_poly.pdbx_strand_id
1 'polypeptide(L)'
;MAGDGDASPASNPRPGRPSPGVPPSEYRRFEGKLSLLEERLFADAADGYWNDFSLLGAALVASGVEDAQRLDYYENRVAALADELKPLVVAKDPPRRQAQAVFEFMHRRILNGGYQLNSTDLRLALDEGRFNCVSASVLFNCLASCFGLNTCGLEIPGHAMSRLLLAGETLDVETTYPNWFRLLGDPEKQAVAVEKALGAFAGRAEKTGTDAAPNRVGSVEDVGDPSNLFPPSSLAVLPEGQRGISREPLPQGKREVSQWPLIRSQPVPPSPQARRVVTAVELVATIYYNRGVDLLDQGRFADALSANAKALRLDPASTTARGNLLATLNNWAITLGRE
;
A
#
# COMPACT_ATOMS: atom_id res chain seq x y z
N MET A 1 25.19 56.93 -18.75
CA MET A 1 25.49 55.53 -19.10
C MET A 1 25.63 54.74 -17.82
N ALA A 2 24.64 53.92 -17.50
CA ALA A 2 24.74 52.82 -16.53
C ALA A 2 23.72 51.78 -17.02
N GLY A 3 24.20 50.58 -17.32
CA GLY A 3 23.44 49.53 -17.99
C GLY A 3 22.53 48.77 -17.02
N ASP A 4 21.30 48.55 -17.46
CA ASP A 4 20.34 47.66 -16.83
C ASP A 4 20.79 46.19 -17.01
N GLY A 5 21.06 45.53 -15.89
CA GLY A 5 21.29 44.08 -15.83
C GLY A 5 19.96 43.36 -15.65
N ASP A 6 19.40 42.89 -16.75
CA ASP A 6 18.20 42.05 -16.81
C ASP A 6 18.53 40.65 -16.24
N ALA A 7 18.03 40.37 -15.04
CA ALA A 7 18.13 39.06 -14.42
C ALA A 7 16.97 38.18 -14.92
N SER A 8 17.23 37.41 -15.98
CA SER A 8 16.33 36.35 -16.44
C SER A 8 16.06 35.32 -15.32
N PRO A 9 14.82 34.89 -15.09
CA PRO A 9 14.53 33.83 -14.13
C PRO A 9 15.06 32.49 -14.63
N ALA A 10 15.69 31.73 -13.74
CA ALA A 10 16.21 30.40 -14.00
C ALA A 10 15.12 29.51 -14.62
N SER A 11 15.32 29.12 -15.88
CA SER A 11 14.46 28.18 -16.60
C SER A 11 14.56 26.80 -15.94
N ASN A 12 13.42 26.23 -15.55
CA ASN A 12 13.32 24.82 -15.16
C ASN A 12 13.96 23.92 -16.23
N PRO A 13 14.68 22.85 -15.86
CA PRO A 13 15.22 21.90 -16.82
C PRO A 13 14.07 21.30 -17.63
N ARG A 14 14.24 21.28 -18.97
CA ARG A 14 13.30 20.61 -19.88
C ARG A 14 13.20 19.12 -19.53
N PRO A 15 12.01 18.49 -19.60
CA PRO A 15 11.89 17.06 -19.36
C PRO A 15 12.73 16.29 -20.39
N GLY A 16 13.61 15.42 -19.88
CA GLY A 16 14.35 14.46 -20.68
C GLY A 16 13.37 13.49 -21.36
N ARG A 17 13.75 12.97 -22.53
CA ARG A 17 13.01 11.86 -23.16
C ARG A 17 12.83 10.71 -22.14
N PRO A 18 11.71 9.97 -22.20
CA PRO A 18 11.51 8.80 -21.36
C PRO A 18 12.70 7.84 -21.51
N SER A 19 13.28 7.45 -20.38
CA SER A 19 14.34 6.45 -20.33
C SER A 19 13.83 5.14 -20.95
N PRO A 20 14.63 4.44 -21.77
CA PRO A 20 14.19 3.22 -22.41
C PRO A 20 14.03 2.10 -21.37
N GLY A 21 12.81 1.56 -21.28
CA GLY A 21 12.55 0.16 -20.98
C GLY A 21 12.63 -0.28 -19.53
N VAL A 22 11.76 0.26 -18.64
CA VAL A 22 11.30 -0.58 -17.52
C VAL A 22 10.47 -1.72 -18.13
N PRO A 23 10.88 -2.99 -17.98
CA PRO A 23 10.09 -4.10 -18.50
C PRO A 23 8.68 -4.03 -17.91
N PRO A 24 7.64 -4.30 -18.70
CA PRO A 24 6.27 -4.25 -18.21
C PRO A 24 6.13 -5.15 -16.98
N SER A 25 5.46 -4.66 -15.94
CA SER A 25 5.22 -5.41 -14.69
C SER A 25 4.78 -6.83 -15.01
N GLU A 26 5.42 -7.81 -14.37
CA GLU A 26 5.06 -9.23 -14.49
C GLU A 26 3.60 -9.50 -14.11
N TYR A 27 3.01 -8.59 -13.34
CA TYR A 27 1.63 -8.65 -12.88
C TYR A 27 0.63 -7.93 -13.80
N ARG A 28 1.07 -7.36 -14.94
CA ARG A 28 0.17 -6.60 -15.84
C ARG A 28 -1.07 -7.38 -16.26
N ARG A 29 -0.94 -8.69 -16.47
CA ARG A 29 -2.06 -9.59 -16.81
C ARG A 29 -3.19 -9.62 -15.77
N PHE A 30 -2.91 -9.17 -14.55
CA PHE A 30 -3.83 -9.18 -13.42
C PHE A 30 -4.53 -7.83 -13.19
N GLU A 31 -4.09 -6.75 -13.85
CA GLU A 31 -4.60 -5.38 -13.61
C GLU A 31 -6.08 -5.22 -13.97
N GLY A 32 -6.66 -6.13 -14.75
CA GLY A 32 -8.04 -6.02 -15.23
C GLY A 32 -8.21 -4.89 -16.25
N LYS A 33 -9.45 -4.45 -16.45
CA LYS A 33 -9.76 -3.32 -17.33
C LYS A 33 -9.41 -2.01 -16.63
N LEU A 34 -8.71 -1.12 -17.33
CA LEU A 34 -8.39 0.22 -16.86
C LEU A 34 -9.41 1.24 -17.40
N SER A 35 -9.68 2.28 -16.62
CA SER A 35 -10.32 3.49 -17.14
C SER A 35 -9.33 4.32 -17.97
N LEU A 36 -9.83 5.26 -18.79
CA LEU A 36 -8.98 6.18 -19.55
C LEU A 36 -8.09 7.03 -18.62
N LEU A 37 -8.59 7.41 -17.45
CA LEU A 37 -7.78 8.15 -16.47
C LEU A 37 -6.69 7.27 -15.85
N GLU A 38 -6.97 6.01 -15.55
CA GLU A 38 -5.94 5.08 -15.07
C GLU A 38 -4.87 4.79 -16.14
N GLU A 39 -5.26 4.63 -17.40
CA GLU A 39 -4.30 4.45 -18.49
C GLU A 39 -3.33 5.64 -18.59
N ARG A 40 -3.87 6.87 -18.52
CA ARG A 40 -3.07 8.10 -18.48
C ARG A 40 -2.20 8.18 -17.22
N LEU A 41 -2.76 7.85 -16.06
CA LEU A 41 -2.06 7.84 -14.78
C LEU A 41 -0.81 6.94 -14.85
N PHE A 42 -0.96 5.71 -15.34
CA PHE A 42 0.16 4.79 -15.43
C PHE A 42 1.15 5.13 -16.56
N ALA A 43 0.73 5.87 -17.57
CA ALA A 43 1.63 6.39 -18.59
C ALA A 43 2.48 7.54 -18.03
N ASP A 44 1.88 8.42 -17.24
CA ASP A 44 2.55 9.52 -16.56
C ASP A 44 3.58 9.02 -15.55
N ALA A 45 3.20 8.07 -14.68
CA ALA A 45 4.08 7.47 -13.68
C ALA A 45 5.22 6.60 -14.25
N ALA A 46 5.30 6.37 -15.56
CA ALA A 46 6.21 5.39 -16.15
C ALA A 46 7.70 5.70 -15.91
N ASP A 47 8.03 6.97 -15.72
CA ASP A 47 9.39 7.43 -15.40
C ASP A 47 9.61 7.66 -13.88
N GLY A 48 8.61 7.34 -13.06
CA GLY A 48 8.64 7.54 -11.60
C GLY A 48 8.26 8.95 -11.16
N TYR A 49 7.80 9.81 -12.07
CA TYR A 49 7.38 11.18 -11.77
C TYR A 49 5.94 11.42 -12.19
N TRP A 50 5.33 12.46 -11.61
CA TRP A 50 4.06 12.99 -12.08
C TRP A 50 4.36 14.23 -12.93
N ASN A 51 4.15 14.13 -14.24
CA ASN A 51 4.36 15.21 -15.21
C ASN A 51 3.02 15.82 -15.64
N ASP A 52 2.01 14.96 -15.84
CA ASP A 52 0.67 15.34 -16.28
C ASP A 52 -0.34 15.41 -15.12
N PHE A 53 -0.17 14.57 -14.09
CA PHE A 53 -1.00 14.59 -12.90
C PHE A 53 -0.38 15.38 -11.75
N SER A 54 -1.21 15.95 -10.90
CA SER A 54 -0.79 16.32 -9.55
C SER A 54 -0.85 15.09 -8.63
N LEU A 55 -0.18 15.13 -7.46
CA LEU A 55 -0.35 14.07 -6.45
C LEU A 55 -1.84 13.88 -6.07
N LEU A 56 -2.59 14.98 -5.96
CA LEU A 56 -4.02 14.93 -5.67
C LEU A 56 -4.80 14.22 -6.78
N GLY A 57 -4.60 14.64 -8.03
CA GLY A 57 -5.29 14.07 -9.17
C GLY A 57 -4.98 12.58 -9.33
N ALA A 58 -3.72 12.20 -9.19
CA ALA A 58 -3.27 10.82 -9.20
C ALA A 58 -3.94 9.98 -8.10
N ALA A 59 -3.98 10.51 -6.87
CA ALA A 59 -4.60 9.84 -5.74
C ALA A 59 -6.13 9.73 -5.87
N LEU A 60 -6.80 10.71 -6.48
CA LEU A 60 -8.24 10.66 -6.77
C LEU A 60 -8.57 9.59 -7.81
N VAL A 61 -7.75 9.48 -8.87
CA VAL A 61 -7.89 8.40 -9.87
C VAL A 61 -7.69 7.03 -9.20
N ALA A 62 -6.64 6.88 -8.38
CA ALA A 62 -6.41 5.64 -7.61
C ALA A 62 -7.54 5.33 -6.62
N SER A 63 -8.23 6.36 -6.12
CA SER A 63 -9.42 6.25 -5.28
C SER A 63 -10.69 5.89 -6.08
N GLY A 64 -10.61 5.76 -7.40
CA GLY A 64 -11.72 5.34 -8.27
C GLY A 64 -12.48 6.47 -8.95
N VAL A 65 -11.86 7.64 -9.14
CA VAL A 65 -12.36 8.66 -10.08
C VAL A 65 -11.99 8.24 -11.50
N GLU A 66 -13.00 7.99 -12.34
CA GLU A 66 -12.80 7.44 -13.70
C GLU A 66 -13.11 8.44 -14.82
N ASP A 67 -13.72 9.59 -14.49
CA ASP A 67 -14.11 10.62 -15.44
C ASP A 67 -13.58 12.02 -15.05
N ALA A 68 -13.36 12.86 -16.07
CA ALA A 68 -12.75 14.17 -15.91
C ALA A 68 -13.61 15.14 -15.09
N GLN A 69 -14.94 15.08 -15.22
CA GLN A 69 -15.82 16.00 -14.51
C GLN A 69 -15.76 15.77 -12.99
N ARG A 70 -15.73 14.51 -12.55
CA ARG A 70 -15.55 14.17 -11.14
C ARG A 70 -14.14 14.51 -10.65
N LEU A 71 -13.12 14.36 -11.49
CA LEU A 71 -11.76 14.77 -11.15
C LEU A 71 -11.68 16.27 -10.89
N ASP A 72 -12.17 17.08 -11.84
CA ASP A 72 -12.24 18.54 -11.74
C ASP A 72 -13.03 18.96 -10.50
N TYR A 73 -14.13 18.28 -10.18
CA TYR A 73 -14.93 18.57 -8.99
C TYR A 73 -14.10 18.46 -7.69
N TYR A 74 -13.37 17.36 -7.49
CA TYR A 74 -12.57 17.17 -6.28
C TYR A 74 -11.32 18.05 -6.26
N GLU A 75 -10.68 18.29 -7.40
CA GLU A 75 -9.54 19.21 -7.49
C GLU A 75 -9.95 20.64 -7.13
N ASN A 76 -11.08 21.13 -7.69
CA ASN A 76 -11.63 22.44 -7.33
C ASN A 76 -12.04 22.53 -5.86
N ARG A 77 -12.56 21.43 -5.28
CA ARG A 77 -12.90 21.38 -3.85
C ARG A 77 -11.65 21.53 -2.97
N VAL A 78 -10.55 20.86 -3.31
CA VAL A 78 -9.29 21.00 -2.55
C VAL A 78 -8.65 22.37 -2.77
N ALA A 79 -8.74 22.92 -3.98
CA ALA A 79 -8.29 24.29 -4.25
C ALA A 79 -9.03 25.32 -3.38
N ALA A 80 -10.36 25.20 -3.27
CA ALA A 80 -11.15 26.06 -2.39
C ALA A 80 -10.78 25.92 -0.90
N LEU A 81 -10.46 24.70 -0.44
CA LEU A 81 -9.95 24.46 0.92
C LEU A 81 -8.55 25.08 1.13
N ALA A 82 -7.68 25.04 0.11
CA ALA A 82 -6.38 25.69 0.16
C ALA A 82 -6.52 27.22 0.22
N ASP A 83 -7.47 27.80 -0.50
CA ASP A 83 -7.79 29.23 -0.42
C ASP A 83 -8.30 29.64 0.97
N GLU A 84 -9.16 28.83 1.60
CA GLU A 84 -9.61 29.03 2.99
C GLU A 84 -8.43 28.97 3.99
N LEU A 85 -7.48 28.06 3.75
CA LEU A 85 -6.32 27.83 4.59
C LEU A 85 -5.22 28.91 4.44
N LYS A 86 -5.10 29.54 3.27
CA LYS A 86 -4.05 30.50 2.94
C LYS A 86 -3.78 31.58 3.99
N PRO A 87 -4.77 32.35 4.51
CA PRO A 87 -4.49 33.37 5.52
C PRO A 87 -3.94 32.79 6.83
N LEU A 88 -4.33 31.56 7.20
CA LEU A 88 -3.85 30.89 8.41
C LEU A 88 -2.40 30.45 8.30
N VAL A 89 -1.96 30.07 7.10
CA VAL A 89 -0.58 29.63 6.81
C VAL A 89 0.37 30.82 6.65
N VAL A 90 -0.01 31.81 5.84
CA VAL A 90 0.84 32.99 5.57
C VAL A 90 1.14 33.79 6.85
N ALA A 91 0.25 33.76 7.83
CA ALA A 91 0.46 34.40 9.13
C ALA A 91 1.47 33.65 10.05
N LYS A 92 2.07 32.53 9.60
CA LYS A 92 2.95 31.68 10.42
C LYS A 92 4.37 31.65 9.86
N ASP A 93 5.31 31.73 10.80
CA ASP A 93 6.76 31.57 10.61
C ASP A 93 7.34 30.94 11.90
N PRO A 94 8.29 29.98 11.86
CA PRO A 94 8.96 29.32 10.71
C PRO A 94 8.07 28.34 9.91
N PRO A 95 8.55 27.75 8.77
CA PRO A 95 7.82 26.75 7.97
C PRO A 95 7.23 25.57 8.77
N ARG A 96 7.83 25.22 9.91
CA ARG A 96 7.26 24.25 10.86
C ARG A 96 5.88 24.67 11.37
N ARG A 97 5.67 25.96 11.69
CA ARG A 97 4.37 26.49 12.13
C ARG A 97 3.37 26.59 10.98
N GLN A 98 3.84 26.78 9.76
CA GLN A 98 3.00 26.68 8.55
C GLN A 98 2.47 25.25 8.38
N ALA A 99 3.35 24.24 8.48
CA ALA A 99 2.95 22.84 8.43
C ALA A 99 1.98 22.46 9.56
N GLN A 100 2.17 23.01 10.77
CA GLN A 100 1.22 22.84 11.87
C GLN A 100 -0.17 23.42 11.53
N ALA A 101 -0.23 24.61 10.93
CA ALA A 101 -1.49 25.22 10.53
C ALA A 101 -2.21 24.39 9.45
N VAL A 102 -1.47 23.87 8.45
CA VAL A 102 -1.99 22.93 7.45
C VAL A 102 -2.57 21.69 8.13
N PHE A 103 -1.83 21.08 9.04
CA PHE A 103 -2.23 19.88 9.77
C PHE A 103 -3.50 20.08 10.60
N GLU A 104 -3.54 21.14 11.42
CA GLU A 104 -4.68 21.44 12.28
C GLU A 104 -5.94 21.80 11.48
N PHE A 105 -5.78 22.51 10.36
CA PHE A 105 -6.87 22.77 9.44
C PHE A 105 -7.40 21.49 8.80
N MET A 106 -6.51 20.64 8.29
CA MET A 106 -6.86 19.36 7.68
C MET A 106 -7.70 18.50 8.63
N HIS A 107 -7.30 18.36 9.91
CA HIS A 107 -8.07 17.62 10.90
C HIS A 107 -9.44 18.24 11.21
N ARG A 108 -9.52 19.56 11.24
CA ARG A 108 -10.78 20.27 11.55
C ARG A 108 -11.77 20.23 10.39
N ARG A 109 -11.29 20.46 9.17
CA ARG A 109 -12.13 20.73 8.00
C ARG A 109 -12.35 19.53 7.11
N ILE A 110 -11.40 18.59 7.10
CA ILE A 110 -11.46 17.39 6.26
C ILE A 110 -11.62 16.15 7.14
N LEU A 111 -10.67 15.85 8.02
CA LEU A 111 -10.60 14.57 8.75
C LEU A 111 -11.50 14.53 10.01
N ASN A 112 -12.74 14.96 9.90
CA ASN A 112 -13.68 15.13 11.02
C ASN A 112 -14.75 14.01 11.14
N GLY A 113 -14.79 13.08 10.19
CA GLY A 113 -15.68 11.90 10.18
C GLY A 113 -15.10 10.67 10.90
N GLY A 114 -13.87 10.77 11.40
CA GLY A 114 -13.23 9.74 12.23
C GLY A 114 -12.36 8.75 11.45
N TYR A 115 -11.41 8.15 12.18
CA TYR A 115 -10.47 7.17 11.62
C TYR A 115 -11.17 5.83 11.36
N GLN A 116 -11.02 5.29 10.15
CA GLN A 116 -11.52 3.99 9.74
C GLN A 116 -10.45 3.28 8.91
N LEU A 117 -10.01 2.10 9.34
CA LEU A 117 -8.87 1.40 8.75
C LEU A 117 -9.01 1.18 7.22
N ASN A 118 -10.22 0.89 6.75
CA ASN A 118 -10.56 0.64 5.34
C ASN A 118 -10.93 1.90 4.53
N SER A 119 -10.73 3.11 5.08
CA SER A 119 -11.11 4.37 4.43
C SER A 119 -9.92 5.03 3.72
N THR A 120 -9.32 4.32 2.78
CA THR A 120 -8.20 4.82 1.94
C THR A 120 -8.66 5.75 0.82
N ASP A 121 -9.93 5.64 0.41
CA ASP A 121 -10.53 6.44 -0.66
C ASP A 121 -10.57 7.93 -0.28
N LEU A 122 -9.83 8.76 -1.03
CA LEU A 122 -9.76 10.20 -0.77
C LEU A 122 -11.11 10.90 -0.88
N ARG A 123 -12.04 10.36 -1.68
CA ARG A 123 -13.38 10.93 -1.84
C ARG A 123 -14.16 10.83 -0.54
N LEU A 124 -14.05 9.71 0.18
CA LEU A 124 -14.69 9.54 1.50
C LEU A 124 -14.12 10.52 2.52
N ALA A 125 -12.81 10.77 2.49
CA ALA A 125 -12.19 11.77 3.35
C ALA A 125 -12.66 13.19 3.01
N LEU A 126 -12.79 13.52 1.71
CA LEU A 126 -13.23 14.84 1.29
C LEU A 126 -14.72 15.07 1.53
N ASP A 127 -15.58 14.08 1.28
CA ASP A 127 -17.04 14.21 1.33
C ASP A 127 -17.62 13.95 2.72
N GLU A 128 -17.10 12.96 3.45
CA GLU A 128 -17.67 12.49 4.72
C GLU A 128 -16.72 12.65 5.91
N GLY A 129 -15.47 13.04 5.64
CA GLY A 129 -14.42 13.19 6.64
C GLY A 129 -13.88 11.89 7.22
N ARG A 130 -14.25 10.74 6.65
CA ARG A 130 -13.74 9.42 7.06
C ARG A 130 -12.39 9.15 6.42
N PHE A 131 -11.41 8.72 7.20
CA PHE A 131 -10.03 8.66 6.73
C PHE A 131 -9.23 7.52 7.37
N ASN A 132 -8.08 7.18 6.76
CA ASN A 132 -7.05 6.38 7.37
C ASN A 132 -5.66 7.00 7.23
N CYS A 133 -4.61 6.23 7.54
CA CYS A 133 -3.23 6.69 7.49
C CYS A 133 -2.76 7.14 6.11
N VAL A 134 -3.19 6.45 5.05
CA VAL A 134 -2.81 6.80 3.68
C VAL A 134 -3.56 8.05 3.22
N SER A 135 -4.88 8.09 3.37
CA SER A 135 -5.67 9.25 2.92
C SER A 135 -5.26 10.53 3.67
N ALA A 136 -4.98 10.44 4.97
CA ALA A 136 -4.47 11.57 5.76
C ALA A 136 -3.06 12.01 5.30
N SER A 137 -2.17 11.06 5.01
CA SER A 137 -0.83 11.35 4.52
C SER A 137 -0.85 12.02 3.15
N VAL A 138 -1.63 11.50 2.21
CA VAL A 138 -1.78 12.09 0.87
C VAL A 138 -2.35 13.51 0.97
N LEU A 139 -3.43 13.71 1.73
CA LEU A 139 -4.04 15.03 1.90
C LEU A 139 -3.09 16.04 2.56
N PHE A 140 -2.31 15.61 3.56
CA PHE A 140 -1.30 16.47 4.18
C PHE A 140 -0.24 16.89 3.17
N ASN A 141 0.31 15.96 2.38
CA ASN A 141 1.31 16.28 1.34
C ASN A 141 0.73 17.22 0.28
N CYS A 142 -0.51 16.97 -0.17
CA CYS A 142 -1.18 17.84 -1.15
C CYS A 142 -1.34 19.27 -0.62
N LEU A 143 -1.96 19.43 0.55
CA LEU A 143 -2.20 20.76 1.14
C LEU A 143 -0.90 21.48 1.50
N ALA A 144 0.11 20.77 2.00
CA ALA A 144 1.42 21.35 2.33
C ALA A 144 2.12 21.88 1.06
N SER A 145 2.06 21.13 -0.04
CA SER A 145 2.66 21.52 -1.32
C SER A 145 2.06 22.82 -1.90
N CYS A 146 0.78 23.10 -1.65
CA CYS A 146 0.13 24.35 -2.04
C CYS A 146 0.80 25.60 -1.44
N PHE A 147 1.55 25.45 -0.35
CA PHE A 147 2.26 26.53 0.34
C PHE A 147 3.79 26.41 0.21
N GLY A 148 4.29 25.59 -0.72
CA GLY A 148 5.72 25.41 -0.94
C GLY A 148 6.44 24.63 0.16
N LEU A 149 5.71 23.94 1.03
CA LEU A 149 6.30 23.06 2.04
C LEU A 149 6.72 21.75 1.36
N ASN A 150 7.97 21.37 1.55
CA ASN A 150 8.51 20.16 0.98
C ASN A 150 8.20 18.95 1.88
N THR A 151 7.40 18.03 1.38
CA THR A 151 6.99 16.82 2.11
C THR A 151 7.17 15.56 1.26
N CYS A 152 7.35 14.42 1.93
CA CYS A 152 7.28 13.11 1.30
C CYS A 152 6.50 12.12 2.16
N GLY A 153 6.06 11.02 1.55
CA GLY A 153 5.45 9.91 2.28
C GLY A 153 6.51 9.08 3.00
N LEU A 154 6.10 8.47 4.11
CA LEU A 154 6.86 7.45 4.81
C LEU A 154 6.01 6.20 4.92
N GLU A 155 6.57 5.07 4.55
CA GLU A 155 5.97 3.75 4.69
C GLU A 155 6.67 2.95 5.80
N ILE A 156 5.85 2.34 6.64
CA ILE A 156 6.21 1.27 7.57
C ILE A 156 5.26 0.11 7.22
N PRO A 157 5.64 -1.17 7.34
CA PRO A 157 4.70 -2.28 7.15
C PRO A 157 3.35 -2.05 7.86
N GLY A 158 2.29 -1.88 7.07
CA GLY A 158 0.93 -1.64 7.55
C GLY A 158 0.59 -0.20 7.98
N HIS A 159 1.47 0.78 7.76
CA HIS A 159 1.21 2.16 8.14
C HIS A 159 1.88 3.18 7.23
N ALA A 160 1.23 4.32 7.05
CA ALA A 160 1.72 5.43 6.27
C ALA A 160 1.69 6.71 7.11
N MET A 161 2.75 7.50 7.01
CA MET A 161 2.85 8.83 7.61
C MET A 161 3.55 9.77 6.64
N SER A 162 3.85 10.99 7.07
CA SER A 162 4.53 11.97 6.22
C SER A 162 5.80 12.48 6.87
N ARG A 163 6.73 12.98 6.07
CA ARG A 163 7.92 13.70 6.53
C ARG A 163 7.91 15.09 5.94
N LEU A 164 8.13 16.09 6.78
CA LEU A 164 8.41 17.46 6.39
C LEU A 164 9.92 17.67 6.31
N LEU A 165 10.37 18.19 5.17
CA LEU A 165 11.78 18.49 4.89
C LEU A 165 12.00 19.98 5.15
N LEU A 166 12.75 20.30 6.20
CA LEU A 166 13.06 21.67 6.63
C LEU A 166 14.53 22.00 6.35
N ALA A 167 14.87 23.28 6.41
CA ALA A 167 16.26 23.71 6.29
C ALA A 167 17.07 23.22 7.50
N GLY A 168 17.87 22.16 7.31
CA GLY A 168 18.76 21.60 8.33
C GLY A 168 18.17 20.49 9.20
N GLU A 169 16.90 20.10 9.01
CA GLU A 169 16.30 19.00 9.75
C GLU A 169 15.13 18.36 8.99
N THR A 170 14.69 17.18 9.46
CA THR A 170 13.46 16.56 8.99
C THR A 170 12.52 16.31 10.16
N LEU A 171 11.22 16.47 9.93
CA LEU A 171 10.19 16.23 10.93
C LEU A 171 9.21 15.17 10.43
N ASP A 172 9.14 14.04 11.14
CA ASP A 172 8.12 13.02 10.86
C ASP A 172 6.77 13.44 11.47
N VAL A 173 5.72 13.28 10.69
CA VAL A 173 4.37 13.74 10.96
C VAL A 173 3.43 12.54 10.95
N GLU A 174 3.01 12.10 12.12
CA GLU A 174 1.92 11.12 12.26
C GLU A 174 0.59 11.80 11.89
N THR A 175 0.15 11.59 10.66
CA THR A 175 -0.99 12.28 10.04
C THR A 175 -2.34 11.86 10.58
N THR A 176 -2.40 10.78 11.36
CA THR A 176 -3.65 10.27 11.92
C THR A 176 -3.93 10.77 13.33
N TYR A 177 -2.96 11.43 13.97
CA TYR A 177 -3.05 11.82 15.39
C TYR A 177 -3.29 13.33 15.54
N PRO A 178 -4.52 13.81 15.81
CA PRO A 178 -4.89 15.23 15.70
C PRO A 178 -4.07 16.20 16.57
N ASN A 179 -3.41 15.70 17.61
CA ASN A 179 -2.59 16.49 18.54
C ASN A 179 -1.08 16.29 18.31
N TRP A 180 -0.65 15.74 17.16
CA TRP A 180 0.75 15.35 16.92
C TRP A 180 1.74 16.49 17.17
N PHE A 181 1.44 17.69 16.67
CA PHE A 181 2.32 18.85 16.83
C PHE A 181 2.49 19.31 18.29
N ARG A 182 1.59 18.91 19.20
CA ARG A 182 1.74 19.18 20.65
C ARG A 182 2.73 18.23 21.32
N LEU A 183 3.05 17.10 20.68
CA LEU A 183 3.94 16.07 21.19
C LEU A 183 5.40 16.25 20.75
N LEU A 184 5.72 17.26 19.93
CA LEU A 184 7.08 17.43 19.37
C LEU A 184 8.19 17.59 20.42
N GLY A 185 7.85 17.99 21.64
CA GLY A 185 8.79 18.09 22.77
C GLY A 185 8.85 16.84 23.65
N ASP A 186 8.15 15.76 23.29
CA ASP A 186 7.99 14.57 24.11
C ASP A 186 8.13 13.29 23.25
N PRO A 187 9.37 12.82 23.02
CA PRO A 187 9.65 11.67 22.16
C PRO A 187 8.99 10.37 22.64
N GLU A 188 8.81 10.20 23.95
CA GLU A 188 8.15 9.02 24.53
C GLU A 188 6.67 9.00 24.14
N LYS A 189 5.96 10.12 24.30
CA LYS A 189 4.56 10.22 23.86
C LYS A 189 4.42 10.09 22.34
N GLN A 190 5.39 10.57 21.57
CA GLN A 190 5.40 10.36 20.12
C GLN A 190 5.51 8.86 19.77
N ALA A 191 6.40 8.12 20.43
CA ALA A 191 6.55 6.69 20.22
C ALA A 191 5.25 5.94 20.53
N VAL A 192 4.61 6.23 21.67
CA VAL A 192 3.32 5.64 22.05
C VAL A 192 2.21 5.96 21.05
N ALA A 193 2.16 7.19 20.55
CA ALA A 193 1.15 7.59 19.56
C ALA A 193 1.34 6.84 18.23
N VAL A 194 2.59 6.67 17.77
CA VAL A 194 2.92 5.88 16.57
C VAL A 194 2.61 4.40 16.77
N GLU A 195 2.95 3.83 17.93
CA GLU A 195 2.62 2.44 18.26
C GLU A 195 1.11 2.19 18.23
N LYS A 196 0.31 3.13 18.76
CA LYS A 196 -1.15 3.03 18.69
C LYS A 196 -1.67 3.06 17.25
N ALA A 197 -1.07 3.87 16.37
CA ALA A 197 -1.43 3.91 14.95
C ALA A 197 -1.09 2.58 14.26
N LEU A 198 0.06 1.99 14.56
CA LEU A 198 0.48 0.67 14.07
C LEU A 198 -0.41 -0.47 14.60
N GLY A 199 -0.78 -0.43 15.88
CA GLY A 199 -1.59 -1.46 16.52
C GLY A 199 -3.02 -1.57 15.95
N ALA A 200 -3.57 -0.47 15.43
CA ALA A 200 -4.84 -0.49 14.71
C ALA A 200 -4.78 -1.36 13.44
N PHE A 201 -3.61 -1.53 12.83
CA PHE A 201 -3.39 -2.41 11.68
C PHE A 201 -3.08 -3.86 12.08
N ALA A 202 -2.27 -4.07 13.13
CA ALA A 202 -1.87 -5.42 13.58
C ALA A 202 -3.06 -6.33 13.96
N GLY A 203 -4.12 -5.78 14.55
CA GLY A 203 -5.34 -6.53 14.87
C GLY A 203 -6.10 -7.10 13.67
N ARG A 204 -5.72 -6.75 12.44
CA ARG A 204 -6.25 -7.29 11.18
C ARG A 204 -5.47 -8.53 10.70
N ALA A 205 -4.14 -8.50 10.79
CA ALA A 205 -3.27 -9.60 10.39
C ALA A 205 -3.53 -10.88 11.21
N GLU A 206 -3.89 -10.74 12.49
CA GLU A 206 -4.27 -11.85 13.35
C GLU A 206 -5.59 -12.52 12.90
N LYS A 207 -6.55 -11.74 12.36
CA LYS A 207 -7.82 -12.27 11.86
C LYS A 207 -7.69 -12.98 10.51
N THR A 208 -6.83 -12.50 9.63
CA THR A 208 -6.56 -13.13 8.33
C THR A 208 -5.66 -14.37 8.43
N GLY A 209 -4.96 -14.54 9.56
CA GLY A 209 -3.97 -15.60 9.78
C GLY A 209 -4.42 -16.78 10.66
N THR A 210 -5.62 -16.78 11.23
CA THR A 210 -6.03 -17.78 12.26
C THR A 210 -7.16 -18.74 11.88
N ASP A 211 -7.82 -18.57 10.73
CA ASP A 211 -8.87 -19.53 10.29
C ASP A 211 -8.31 -20.77 9.55
N ALA A 212 -6.99 -20.94 9.52
CA ALA A 212 -6.37 -22.24 9.31
C ALA A 212 -6.08 -22.91 10.66
N ALA A 213 -7.12 -23.19 11.45
CA ALA A 213 -6.98 -24.06 12.60
C ALA A 213 -6.61 -25.48 12.11
N PRO A 214 -5.57 -26.14 12.67
CA PRO A 214 -5.41 -27.57 12.47
C PRO A 214 -6.61 -28.25 13.14
N ASN A 215 -7.39 -29.00 12.35
CA ASN A 215 -8.45 -29.85 12.87
C ASN A 215 -7.91 -30.66 14.06
N ARG A 216 -8.50 -30.48 15.24
CA ARG A 216 -8.33 -31.41 16.36
C ARG A 216 -8.83 -32.76 15.87
N VAL A 217 -7.93 -33.72 15.74
CA VAL A 217 -8.28 -35.13 15.66
C VAL A 217 -9.08 -35.44 16.93
N GLY A 218 -10.37 -35.75 16.75
CA GLY A 218 -11.22 -36.25 17.81
C GLY A 218 -10.63 -37.55 18.34
N SER A 219 -10.56 -37.64 19.67
CA SER A 219 -10.18 -38.83 20.40
C SER A 219 -11.05 -40.01 19.94
N VAL A 220 -10.41 -41.07 19.44
CA VAL A 220 -11.05 -42.37 19.28
C VAL A 220 -10.34 -43.31 20.25
N GLU A 221 -11.00 -43.58 21.37
CA GLU A 221 -10.86 -44.88 22.01
C GLU A 221 -11.86 -45.82 21.34
N ASP A 222 -11.35 -46.99 20.99
CA ASP A 222 -11.99 -48.32 21.02
C ASP A 222 -12.19 -49.10 19.70
N VAL A 223 -11.53 -50.26 19.71
CA VAL A 223 -11.65 -51.55 18.98
C VAL A 223 -11.56 -51.62 17.44
N GLY A 224 -10.62 -52.44 16.94
CA GLY A 224 -10.83 -53.26 15.73
C GLY A 224 -9.58 -53.58 14.90
N ASP A 225 -9.13 -54.83 14.97
CA ASP A 225 -8.04 -55.48 14.20
C ASP A 225 -8.07 -55.25 12.66
N PRO A 226 -6.95 -54.89 11.99
CA PRO A 226 -6.90 -54.68 10.54
C PRO A 226 -6.43 -55.94 9.80
N SER A 227 -7.38 -56.79 9.40
CA SER A 227 -7.15 -57.71 8.29
C SER A 227 -8.38 -57.76 7.37
N ASN A 228 -8.11 -57.59 6.08
CA ASN A 228 -9.05 -57.50 4.95
C ASN A 228 -9.80 -56.18 4.80
N LEU A 229 -9.55 -55.49 3.69
CA LEU A 229 -10.56 -55.05 2.71
C LEU A 229 -9.87 -54.29 1.55
N PHE A 230 -9.20 -55.04 0.67
CA PHE A 230 -9.00 -54.66 -0.72
C PHE A 230 -9.43 -55.84 -1.60
N PRO A 231 -10.26 -55.61 -2.63
CA PRO A 231 -10.17 -56.37 -3.88
C PRO A 231 -9.77 -55.45 -5.06
N PRO A 232 -9.33 -56.04 -6.19
CA PRO A 232 -8.33 -55.43 -7.07
C PRO A 232 -8.90 -54.72 -8.31
N SER A 233 -7.99 -53.95 -8.91
CA SER A 233 -8.07 -53.16 -10.14
C SER A 233 -8.57 -53.92 -11.38
N SER A 234 -9.24 -53.20 -12.28
CA SER A 234 -9.34 -53.56 -13.70
C SER A 234 -8.44 -52.65 -14.55
N LEU A 235 -7.62 -53.32 -15.37
CA LEU A 235 -6.62 -52.78 -16.29
C LEU A 235 -7.23 -51.97 -17.44
N ALA A 236 -6.55 -50.90 -17.83
CA ALA A 236 -6.57 -50.39 -19.20
C ALA A 236 -5.12 -50.25 -19.70
N VAL A 237 -4.81 -50.98 -20.77
CA VAL A 237 -3.54 -51.02 -21.48
C VAL A 237 -3.45 -49.82 -22.42
N LEU A 238 -2.29 -49.15 -22.46
CA LEU A 238 -1.90 -48.27 -23.57
C LEU A 238 -0.45 -48.60 -24.02
N PRO A 239 -0.14 -48.46 -25.32
CA PRO A 239 0.99 -49.13 -25.96
C PRO A 239 2.32 -48.36 -25.87
N GLU A 240 3.39 -49.14 -26.05
CA GLU A 240 4.79 -48.75 -26.03
C GLU A 240 5.15 -47.77 -27.15
N GLY A 241 5.92 -46.73 -26.78
CA GLY A 241 6.50 -45.81 -27.74
C GLY A 241 7.54 -44.88 -27.12
N GLN A 242 8.81 -45.24 -27.36
CA GLN A 242 10.01 -44.40 -27.34
C GLN A 242 10.86 -44.36 -26.07
N ARG A 243 12.10 -44.77 -26.32
CA ARG A 243 13.23 -45.00 -25.43
C ARG A 243 13.92 -43.69 -25.07
N GLY A 244 14.53 -43.69 -23.88
CA GLY A 244 15.90 -43.18 -23.76
C GLY A 244 16.08 -41.90 -22.96
N ILE A 245 15.99 -41.99 -21.63
CA ILE A 245 16.84 -41.16 -20.76
C ILE A 245 17.29 -42.05 -19.59
N SER A 246 18.60 -42.31 -19.51
CA SER A 246 19.24 -43.12 -18.48
C SER A 246 18.95 -42.54 -17.09
N ARG A 247 18.35 -43.34 -16.21
CA ARG A 247 18.19 -43.03 -14.78
C ARG A 247 19.40 -43.58 -14.02
N GLU A 248 20.17 -42.71 -13.40
CA GLU A 248 21.08 -43.11 -12.33
C GLU A 248 20.28 -43.69 -11.15
N PRO A 249 20.79 -44.71 -10.42
CA PRO A 249 20.09 -45.28 -9.30
C PRO A 249 20.17 -44.34 -8.08
N LEU A 250 19.00 -44.06 -7.49
CA LEU A 250 18.90 -43.39 -6.19
C LEU A 250 19.62 -44.24 -5.11
N PRO A 251 20.43 -43.62 -4.23
CA PRO A 251 21.08 -44.35 -3.16
C PRO A 251 20.04 -44.83 -2.14
N GLN A 252 20.09 -46.14 -1.86
CA GLN A 252 19.31 -46.79 -0.82
C GLN A 252 19.81 -46.36 0.56
N GLY A 253 19.02 -45.56 1.25
CA GLY A 253 19.18 -45.25 2.66
C GLY A 253 17.82 -44.88 3.24
N LYS A 254 17.31 -45.70 4.16
CA LYS A 254 16.09 -45.42 4.91
C LYS A 254 16.25 -44.07 5.60
N ARG A 255 15.55 -43.04 5.13
CA ARG A 255 15.34 -41.82 5.92
C ARG A 255 13.96 -41.96 6.55
N GLU A 256 13.94 -42.03 7.88
CA GLU A 256 12.75 -41.77 8.67
C GLU A 256 12.13 -40.45 8.19
N VAL A 257 10.84 -40.50 7.86
CA VAL A 257 10.02 -39.30 7.71
C VAL A 257 9.67 -38.85 9.14
N SER A 258 10.65 -38.29 9.82
CA SER A 258 10.55 -37.83 11.20
C SER A 258 11.03 -36.39 11.26
N GLN A 259 10.08 -35.50 11.54
CA GLN A 259 10.29 -34.11 11.98
C GLN A 259 10.87 -33.16 10.93
N TRP A 260 10.00 -32.61 10.09
CA TRP A 260 10.21 -31.22 9.67
C TRP A 260 10.12 -30.34 10.93
N PRO A 261 11.15 -29.55 11.29
CA PRO A 261 11.03 -28.70 12.46
C PRO A 261 9.89 -27.72 12.20
N LEU A 262 8.85 -27.77 13.04
CA LEU A 262 7.96 -26.62 13.21
C LEU A 262 8.86 -25.46 13.60
N ILE A 263 9.11 -24.55 12.67
CA ILE A 263 9.63 -23.23 12.99
C ILE A 263 8.51 -22.56 13.79
N ARG A 264 8.52 -22.76 15.11
CA ARG A 264 7.80 -21.87 16.03
C ARG A 264 8.45 -20.51 15.81
N SER A 265 7.72 -19.60 15.17
CA SER A 265 8.06 -18.20 15.12
C SER A 265 8.29 -17.73 16.55
N GLN A 266 9.55 -17.64 16.96
CA GLN A 266 9.87 -16.87 18.15
C GLN A 266 9.37 -15.45 17.89
N PRO A 267 8.73 -14.78 18.87
CA PRO A 267 8.43 -13.37 18.72
C PRO A 267 9.77 -12.65 18.60
N VAL A 268 10.13 -12.32 17.36
CA VAL A 268 11.24 -11.42 17.08
C VAL A 268 10.82 -10.09 17.70
N PRO A 269 11.57 -9.54 18.67
CA PRO A 269 11.28 -8.19 19.17
C PRO A 269 11.24 -7.27 17.94
N PRO A 270 10.26 -6.37 17.79
CA PRO A 270 10.20 -5.51 16.63
C PRO A 270 11.50 -4.69 16.60
N SER A 271 12.40 -5.06 15.69
CA SER A 271 13.43 -4.13 15.22
C SER A 271 12.70 -2.84 14.87
N PRO A 272 13.21 -1.64 15.19
CA PRO A 272 12.59 -0.39 14.76
C PRO A 272 12.45 -0.49 13.24
N GLN A 273 11.24 -0.73 12.74
CA GLN A 273 11.04 -0.99 11.32
C GLN A 273 11.47 0.27 10.60
N ALA A 274 12.52 0.16 9.79
CA ALA A 274 13.10 1.30 9.12
C ALA A 274 12.03 1.94 8.22
N ARG A 275 11.71 3.21 8.49
CA ARG A 275 10.75 3.99 7.72
C ARG A 275 11.30 4.13 6.29
N ARG A 276 10.61 3.56 5.31
CA ARG A 276 10.96 3.75 3.89
C ARG A 276 10.41 5.10 3.45
N VAL A 277 11.28 5.97 2.96
CA VAL A 277 10.83 7.18 2.24
C VAL A 277 10.25 6.75 0.91
N VAL A 278 9.04 7.19 0.60
CA VAL A 278 8.35 6.90 -0.65
C VAL A 278 8.18 8.17 -1.47
N THR A 279 8.33 8.04 -2.79
CA THR A 279 8.04 9.06 -3.78
C THR A 279 6.53 9.35 -3.85
N ALA A 280 6.15 10.43 -4.53
CA ALA A 280 4.75 10.74 -4.77
C ALA A 280 4.04 9.63 -5.58
N VAL A 281 4.75 8.94 -6.48
CA VAL A 281 4.22 7.80 -7.25
C VAL A 281 3.99 6.59 -6.34
N GLU A 282 4.99 6.23 -5.55
CA GLU A 282 4.90 5.11 -4.59
C GLU A 282 3.84 5.37 -3.50
N LEU A 283 3.64 6.63 -3.08
CA LEU A 283 2.57 6.97 -2.13
C LEU A 283 1.17 6.72 -2.70
N VAL A 284 0.96 6.96 -4.01
CA VAL A 284 -0.29 6.59 -4.70
C VAL A 284 -0.42 5.07 -4.84
N ALA A 285 0.70 4.35 -4.99
CA ALA A 285 0.70 2.88 -4.98
C ALA A 285 0.09 2.32 -3.68
N THR A 286 0.33 2.97 -2.53
CA THR A 286 -0.25 2.57 -1.25
C THR A 286 -1.79 2.62 -1.23
N ILE A 287 -2.42 3.49 -2.05
CA ILE A 287 -3.88 3.54 -2.19
C ILE A 287 -4.41 2.25 -2.82
N TYR A 288 -3.82 1.83 -3.93
CA TYR A 288 -4.16 0.58 -4.60
C TYR A 288 -3.87 -0.63 -3.71
N TYR A 289 -2.73 -0.61 -3.00
CA TYR A 289 -2.36 -1.67 -2.07
C TYR A 289 -3.42 -1.86 -0.96
N ASN A 290 -3.76 -0.80 -0.22
CA ASN A 290 -4.76 -0.89 0.85
C ASN A 290 -6.13 -1.33 0.32
N ARG A 291 -6.53 -0.84 -0.86
CA ARG A 291 -7.75 -1.31 -1.53
C ARG A 291 -7.69 -2.81 -1.83
N GLY A 292 -6.54 -3.32 -2.25
CA GLY A 292 -6.30 -4.75 -2.44
C GLY A 292 -6.47 -5.56 -1.16
N VAL A 293 -5.96 -5.06 -0.02
CA VAL A 293 -6.17 -5.68 1.30
C VAL A 293 -7.65 -5.68 1.67
N ASP A 294 -8.34 -4.55 1.49
CA ASP A 294 -9.78 -4.43 1.78
C ASP A 294 -10.64 -5.37 0.94
N LEU A 295 -10.31 -5.56 -0.33
CA LEU A 295 -11.01 -6.47 -1.23
C LEU A 295 -10.72 -7.94 -0.91
N LEU A 296 -9.48 -8.27 -0.50
CA LEU A 296 -9.11 -9.62 -0.10
C LEU A 296 -9.91 -10.05 1.14
N ASP A 297 -10.03 -9.17 2.13
CA ASP A 297 -10.83 -9.43 3.34
C ASP A 297 -12.31 -9.62 3.04
N GLN A 298 -12.81 -9.03 1.96
CA GLN A 298 -14.19 -9.21 1.48
C GLN A 298 -14.36 -10.48 0.64
N GLY A 299 -13.31 -11.28 0.43
CA GLY A 299 -13.33 -12.44 -0.47
C GLY A 299 -13.43 -12.09 -1.95
N ARG A 300 -13.25 -10.82 -2.32
CA ARG A 300 -13.30 -10.32 -3.71
C ARG A 300 -11.95 -10.53 -4.40
N PHE A 301 -11.59 -11.79 -4.59
CA PHE A 301 -10.24 -12.18 -5.02
C PHE A 301 -9.79 -11.56 -6.35
N ALA A 302 -10.65 -11.53 -7.37
CA ALA A 302 -10.32 -10.95 -8.67
C ALA A 302 -9.98 -9.44 -8.58
N ASP A 303 -10.79 -8.70 -7.82
CA ASP A 303 -10.59 -7.26 -7.64
C ASP A 303 -9.36 -6.98 -6.76
N ALA A 304 -9.14 -7.78 -5.72
CA ALA A 304 -7.96 -7.69 -4.86
C ALA A 304 -6.66 -7.92 -5.63
N LEU A 305 -6.69 -8.90 -6.55
CA LEU A 305 -5.58 -9.23 -7.43
C LEU A 305 -5.28 -8.06 -8.40
N SER A 306 -6.33 -7.46 -8.99
CA SER A 306 -6.22 -6.27 -9.83
C SER A 306 -5.64 -5.07 -9.08
N ALA A 307 -6.13 -4.78 -7.88
CA ALA A 307 -5.66 -3.65 -7.08
C ALA A 307 -4.17 -3.81 -6.69
N ASN A 308 -3.75 -5.00 -6.23
CA ASN A 308 -2.33 -5.22 -5.89
C ASN A 308 -1.42 -5.20 -7.13
N ALA A 309 -1.90 -5.66 -8.30
CA ALA A 309 -1.14 -5.56 -9.54
C ALA A 309 -0.93 -4.09 -9.97
N LYS A 310 -1.96 -3.25 -9.84
CA LYS A 310 -1.87 -1.79 -10.06
C LYS A 310 -0.91 -1.12 -9.07
N ALA A 311 -0.92 -1.54 -7.80
CA ALA A 311 0.06 -1.07 -6.81
C ALA A 311 1.50 -1.41 -7.24
N LEU A 312 1.76 -2.65 -7.65
CA LEU A 312 3.08 -3.10 -8.10
C LEU A 312 3.54 -2.48 -9.42
N ARG A 313 2.62 -1.90 -10.20
CA ARG A 313 2.97 -1.12 -11.39
C ARG A 313 3.55 0.25 -11.03
N LEU A 314 3.06 0.87 -9.95
CA LEU A 314 3.55 2.16 -9.44
C LEU A 314 4.75 1.99 -8.49
N ASP A 315 4.76 0.92 -7.69
CA ASP A 315 5.84 0.57 -6.80
C ASP A 315 6.26 -0.90 -6.98
N PRO A 316 7.14 -1.20 -7.96
CA PRO A 316 7.64 -2.56 -8.20
C PRO A 316 8.44 -3.14 -7.03
N ALA A 317 8.98 -2.29 -6.15
CA ALA A 317 9.78 -2.70 -5.01
C ALA A 317 8.92 -3.10 -3.78
N SER A 318 7.62 -2.80 -3.80
CA SER A 318 6.71 -3.11 -2.69
C SER A 318 6.61 -4.61 -2.40
N THR A 319 7.31 -5.05 -1.36
CA THR A 319 7.22 -6.44 -0.86
C THR A 319 5.85 -6.73 -0.26
N THR A 320 5.21 -5.71 0.34
CA THR A 320 3.88 -5.81 0.96
C THR A 320 2.78 -6.02 -0.07
N ALA A 321 2.78 -5.27 -1.18
CA ALA A 321 1.83 -5.47 -2.27
C ALA A 321 2.05 -6.82 -2.98
N ARG A 322 3.32 -7.22 -3.19
CA ARG A 322 3.65 -8.54 -3.75
C ARG A 322 3.14 -9.67 -2.86
N GLY A 323 3.36 -9.57 -1.55
CA GLY A 323 2.87 -10.55 -0.58
C GLY A 323 1.34 -10.67 -0.60
N ASN A 324 0.63 -9.55 -0.65
CA ASN A 324 -0.84 -9.56 -0.72
C ASN A 324 -1.39 -10.09 -2.03
N LEU A 325 -0.71 -9.82 -3.16
CA LEU A 325 -1.05 -10.42 -4.45
C LEU A 325 -0.94 -11.95 -4.38
N LEU A 326 0.15 -12.48 -3.85
CA LEU A 326 0.36 -13.92 -3.72
C LEU A 326 -0.61 -14.57 -2.73
N ALA A 327 -0.89 -13.90 -1.60
CA ALA A 327 -1.89 -14.36 -0.64
C ALA A 327 -3.29 -14.42 -1.28
N THR A 328 -3.64 -13.41 -2.10
CA THR A 328 -4.90 -13.38 -2.85
C THR A 328 -5.01 -14.59 -3.78
N LEU A 329 -3.97 -14.89 -4.56
CA LEU A 329 -3.96 -16.06 -5.45
C LEU A 329 -4.12 -17.38 -4.69
N ASN A 330 -3.38 -17.55 -3.60
CA ASN A 330 -3.46 -18.76 -2.78
C ASN A 330 -4.86 -18.95 -2.16
N ASN A 331 -5.40 -17.89 -1.55
CA ASN A 331 -6.71 -17.94 -0.91
C ASN A 331 -7.82 -18.20 -1.94
N TRP A 332 -7.73 -17.59 -3.12
CA TRP A 332 -8.69 -17.83 -4.20
C TRP A 332 -8.66 -19.29 -4.67
N ALA A 333 -7.47 -19.86 -4.88
CA ALA A 333 -7.33 -21.26 -5.28
C ALA A 333 -7.89 -22.23 -4.23
N ILE A 334 -7.67 -21.96 -2.94
CA ILE A 334 -8.24 -22.75 -1.85
C ILE A 334 -9.77 -22.67 -1.86
N THR A 335 -10.34 -21.47 -2.05
CA THR A 335 -11.80 -21.30 -2.12
C THR A 335 -12.40 -22.06 -3.29
N LEU A 336 -11.83 -21.94 -4.50
CA LEU A 336 -12.30 -22.67 -5.68
C LEU A 336 -12.18 -24.19 -5.54
N GLY A 337 -11.19 -24.69 -4.79
CA GLY A 337 -11.02 -26.13 -4.54
C GLY A 337 -11.96 -26.71 -3.49
N ARG A 338 -12.70 -25.86 -2.76
CA ARG A 338 -13.74 -26.28 -1.79
C ARG A 338 -15.14 -26.30 -2.39
N GLU A 339 -15.33 -25.64 -3.53
CA GLU A 339 -16.56 -25.62 -4.33
C GLU A 339 -16.63 -26.84 -5.26
#